data_AF-A0A0R1V0S5-F1
#
_entry.id   AF-A0A0R1V0S5-F1
#
_cell.length_a   1.000
_cell.length_b   1.000
_cell.length_c   1.000
_cell.angle_alpha   90.00
_cell.angle_beta   90.00
_cell.angle_gamma   90.00
#
_symmetry.space_group_name_H-M   'P 1'
#
loop_
_entity.id
_entity.type
_entity.pdbx_description
1 polymer ?
#
loop_
_entity_poly.entity_id
_entity_poly.type
_entity_poly.pdbx_seq_one_letter_code
_entity_poly.pdbx_strand_id
1 'polypeptide(L)'
;MIQILTIIFGVILAIQAGYFATHQHREFLGFPYRHPKAQATLAKIWAVILSLVTLLVWGMAYLNNPILILWSLTAACLIELAMAWSTVTLLLK
;
A
#
# COMPACT_ATOMS: atom_id res chain seq x y z
N MET A 1 17.15 15.44 4.51
CA MET A 1 16.21 15.53 3.36
C MET A 1 15.58 14.17 3.03
N ILE A 2 16.38 13.12 2.78
CA ILE A 2 15.84 11.79 2.42
C ILE A 2 14.93 11.17 3.50
N GLN A 3 15.23 11.38 4.79
CA GLN A 3 14.39 10.90 5.89
C GLN A 3 13.00 11.54 5.90
N ILE A 4 12.91 12.86 5.66
CA ILE A 4 11.63 13.59 5.61
C ILE A 4 10.78 13.05 4.47
N LEU A 5 11.37 12.85 3.29
CA LEU A 5 10.69 12.25 2.15
C LEU A 5 10.21 10.82 2.45
N THR A 6 10.99 10.04 3.19
CA THR A 6 10.63 8.67 3.60
C THR A 6 9.47 8.65 4.58
N ILE A 7 9.43 9.59 5.53
CA ILE A 7 8.32 9.75 6.48
C ILE A 7 7.05 10.14 5.73
N ILE A 8 7.13 11.11 4.81
CA ILE A 8 6.00 11.54 3.96
C ILE A 8 5.49 10.36 3.14
N PHE A 9 6.39 9.58 2.54
CA PHE A 9 6.01 8.37 1.79
C PHE A 9 5.29 7.36 2.69
N GLY A 10 5.76 7.12 3.91
CA GLY A 10 5.07 6.30 4.89
C GLY A 10 3.66 6.82 5.23
N VAL A 11 3.47 8.14 5.32
CA VAL A 11 2.12 8.72 5.52
C VAL A 11 1.20 8.42 4.34
N ILE A 12 1.70 8.48 3.10
CA ILE A 12 0.91 8.13 1.90
C ILE A 12 0.48 6.66 1.95
N LEU A 13 1.39 5.75 2.30
CA LEU A 13 1.08 4.33 2.47
C LEU A 13 0.06 4.11 3.60
N ALA A 14 0.16 4.86 4.70
CA ALA A 14 -0.80 4.79 5.80
C ALA A 14 -2.21 5.20 5.36
N ILE A 15 -2.32 6.27 4.56
CA ILE A 15 -3.59 6.73 3.99
C ILE A 15 -4.17 5.66 3.06
N GLN A 16 -3.36 5.05 2.19
CA GLN A 16 -3.81 3.95 1.34
C GLN A 16 -4.27 2.74 2.16
N ALA A 17 -3.52 2.35 3.20
CA ALA A 17 -3.91 1.26 4.10
C ALA A 17 -5.27 1.54 4.76
N GLY A 18 -5.47 2.76 5.26
CA GLY A 18 -6.75 3.20 5.83
C GLY A 18 -7.88 3.19 4.82
N TYR A 19 -7.61 3.58 3.57
CA TYR A 19 -8.57 3.51 2.48
C TYR A 19 -9.02 2.07 2.22
N PHE A 20 -8.08 1.12 2.07
CA PHE A 20 -8.43 -0.29 1.87
C PHE A 20 -9.14 -0.91 3.09
N ALA A 21 -8.82 -0.46 4.31
CA ALA A 21 -9.49 -0.92 5.51
C ALA A 21 -10.97 -0.46 5.57
N THR A 22 -11.26 0.77 5.16
CA THR A 22 -12.57 1.42 5.31
C THR A 22 -13.48 1.30 4.07
N HIS A 23 -12.91 1.24 2.87
CA HIS A 23 -13.62 1.32 1.59
C HIS A 23 -13.57 -0.01 0.82
N GLN A 24 -13.80 -1.13 1.51
CA GLN A 24 -13.69 -2.50 0.96
C GLN A 24 -14.66 -2.82 -0.19
N HIS A 25 -15.74 -2.06 -0.31
CA HIS A 25 -16.79 -2.26 -1.31
C HIS A 25 -16.88 -1.13 -2.34
N ARG A 26 -15.96 -0.17 -2.30
CA ARG A 26 -16.04 1.01 -3.17
C ARG A 26 -15.54 0.65 -4.57
N GLU A 27 -16.28 1.06 -5.59
CA GLU A 27 -15.93 0.88 -6.99
C GLU A 27 -14.59 1.53 -7.33
N PHE A 28 -13.81 0.89 -8.21
CA PHE A 28 -12.55 1.46 -8.68
C PHE A 28 -12.83 2.38 -9.86
N LEU A 29 -12.60 3.68 -9.71
CA LEU A 29 -12.88 4.67 -10.76
C LEU A 29 -14.33 4.63 -11.29
N GLY A 30 -15.30 4.20 -10.46
CA GLY A 30 -16.70 4.03 -10.86
C GLY A 30 -17.01 2.73 -11.63
N PHE A 31 -16.05 1.81 -11.73
CA PHE A 31 -16.28 0.48 -12.30
C PHE A 31 -16.58 -0.54 -11.18
N PRO A 32 -17.70 -1.27 -11.26
CA PRO A 32 -18.00 -2.34 -10.34
C PRO A 32 -17.05 -3.53 -10.59
N TYR A 33 -16.55 -4.12 -9.51
CA TYR A 33 -15.75 -5.34 -9.60
C TYR A 33 -16.62 -6.53 -10.01
N ARG A 34 -16.10 -7.41 -10.87
CA ARG A 34 -16.80 -8.68 -11.22
C ARG A 34 -16.98 -9.60 -10.02
N HIS A 35 -16.03 -9.58 -9.09
CA HIS A 35 -16.04 -10.41 -7.88
C HIS A 35 -15.92 -9.56 -6.60
N PRO A 36 -17.02 -8.92 -6.14
CA PRO A 36 -16.98 -7.97 -5.02
C PRO A 36 -16.60 -8.61 -3.67
N LYS A 37 -16.93 -9.89 -3.45
CA LYS A 37 -16.52 -10.63 -2.24
C LYS A 37 -15.01 -10.92 -2.20
N ALA A 38 -14.43 -11.26 -3.36
CA ALA A 38 -13.00 -11.47 -3.48
C ALA A 38 -12.24 -10.16 -3.27
N GLN A 39 -12.75 -9.06 -3.83
CA GLN A 39 -12.18 -7.73 -3.64
C GLN A 39 -12.19 -7.28 -2.17
N ALA A 40 -13.30 -7.49 -1.44
CA ALA A 40 -13.36 -7.12 -0.03
C ALA A 40 -12.35 -7.91 0.83
N THR A 41 -12.13 -9.19 0.49
CA THR A 41 -11.12 -10.02 1.17
C THR A 41 -9.71 -9.54 0.84
N LEU A 42 -9.44 -9.27 -0.44
CA LEU A 42 -8.16 -8.76 -0.90
C LEU A 42 -7.82 -7.39 -0.30
N ALA A 43 -8.81 -6.50 -0.20
CA ALA A 43 -8.67 -5.18 0.43
C ALA A 43 -8.25 -5.31 1.91
N LYS A 44 -8.84 -6.25 2.66
CA LYS A 44 -8.41 -6.53 4.05
C LYS A 44 -6.97 -7.00 4.13
N ILE A 45 -6.58 -7.92 3.24
CA ILE A 45 -5.21 -8.45 3.20
C ILE A 45 -4.22 -7.31 2.90
N TRP A 46 -4.50 -6.49 1.89
CA TRP A 46 -3.64 -5.36 1.53
C TRP A 46 -3.60 -4.27 2.59
N ALA A 47 -4.70 -3.99 3.29
CA ALA A 47 -4.70 -3.06 4.42
C ALA A 47 -3.73 -3.51 5.54
N VAL A 48 -3.68 -4.81 5.82
CA VAL A 48 -2.73 -5.37 6.80
C VAL A 48 -1.30 -5.29 6.28
N ILE A 49 -1.05 -5.69 5.03
CA ILE A 49 0.30 -5.64 4.44
C ILE A 49 0.82 -4.20 4.41
N LEU A 50 0.03 -3.24 3.94
CA LEU A 50 0.43 -1.83 3.86
C LEU A 50 0.69 -1.20 5.22
N SER A 51 -0.08 -1.55 6.24
CA SER A 51 0.15 -1.04 7.59
C SER A 51 1.47 -1.57 8.17
N LEU A 52 1.81 -2.84 7.93
CA LEU A 52 3.12 -3.40 8.30
C LEU A 52 4.27 -2.71 7.55
N VAL A 53 4.12 -2.51 6.24
CA VAL A 53 5.14 -1.82 5.42
C VAL A 53 5.32 -0.38 5.86
N THR A 54 4.24 0.32 6.20
CA THR A 54 4.28 1.69 6.73
C THR A 54 5.14 1.78 8.00
N LEU A 55 4.91 0.88 8.96
CA LEU A 55 5.68 0.82 10.20
C LEU A 55 7.16 0.54 9.92
N LEU A 56 7.45 -0.36 8.98
CA LEU A 56 8.81 -0.66 8.53
C LEU A 56 9.49 0.57 7.92
N VAL A 57 8.83 1.27 7.00
CA VAL A 57 9.35 2.47 6.33
C VAL A 57 9.62 3.59 7.35
N TRP A 58 8.72 3.80 8.30
CA TRP A 58 8.94 4.76 9.38
C TRP A 58 10.10 4.35 10.29
N GLY A 59 10.19 3.08 10.68
CA GLY A 59 11.33 2.57 11.46
C GLY A 59 12.67 2.77 10.75
N MET A 60 12.71 2.51 9.45
CA MET A 60 13.91 2.68 8.61
C MET A 60 14.31 4.14 8.44
N ALA A 61 13.36 5.08 8.46
CA ALA A 61 13.64 6.51 8.38
C ALA A 61 14.54 7.01 9.54
N TYR A 62 14.48 6.36 10.71
CA TYR A 62 15.29 6.73 11.88
C TYR A 62 16.74 6.20 11.85
N LEU A 63 17.06 5.19 11.02
CA LEU A 63 18.38 4.54 11.00
C LEU A 63 19.48 5.38 10.33
N ASN A 64 19.16 6.56 9.79
CA ASN A 64 20.08 7.53 9.18
C ASN A 64 21.04 6.94 8.13
N ASN A 65 20.70 5.79 7.54
CA ASN A 65 21.46 5.09 6.53
C ASN A 65 20.74 5.20 5.18
N PRO A 66 21.28 5.96 4.20
CA PRO A 66 20.58 6.22 2.94
C PRO A 66 20.38 4.96 2.08
N ILE A 67 21.28 3.98 2.17
CA ILE A 67 21.19 2.72 1.41
C ILE A 67 20.00 1.91 1.91
N LEU A 68 19.87 1.75 3.23
CA LEU A 68 18.74 1.03 3.84
C LEU A 68 17.41 1.73 3.54
N ILE A 69 17.39 3.06 3.58
CA ILE A 69 16.22 3.86 3.24
C ILE A 69 15.81 3.59 1.78
N LEU A 70 16.75 3.65 0.83
CA LEU A 70 16.46 3.38 -0.59
C LEU A 70 15.92 1.97 -0.82
N TRP A 71 16.54 0.94 -0.21
CA TRP A 71 16.04 -0.44 -0.30
C TRP A 71 14.63 -0.59 0.28
N SER A 72 14.35 0.05 1.41
CA SER A 72 13.01 0.01 2.02
C SER A 72 11.95 0.68 1.15
N LEU A 73 12.30 1.80 0.49
CA LEU A 73 11.45 2.50 -0.47
C LEU A 73 11.19 1.64 -1.71
N THR A 74 12.23 1.03 -2.28
CA THR A 74 12.07 0.13 -3.43
C THR A 74 11.16 -1.05 -3.10
N ALA A 75 11.35 -1.68 -1.93
CA ALA A 75 10.50 -2.78 -1.49
C ALA A 75 9.04 -2.32 -1.34
N ALA A 76 8.80 -1.16 -0.73
CA ALA A 76 7.47 -0.60 -0.58
C ALA A 76 6.79 -0.30 -1.93
N CYS A 77 7.52 0.27 -2.90
CA CYS A 77 7.01 0.51 -4.25
C CYS A 77 6.65 -0.79 -4.99
N LEU A 78 7.44 -1.86 -4.83
CA LEU A 78 7.14 -3.16 -5.42
C LEU A 78 5.87 -3.78 -4.83
N ILE A 79 5.65 -3.61 -3.52
CA ILE A 79 4.43 -4.06 -2.84
C ILE A 79 3.23 -3.26 -3.33
N GLU A 80 3.37 -1.94 -3.51
CA GLU A 80 2.32 -1.08 -4.06
C GLU A 80 1.95 -1.49 -5.49
N LEU A 81 2.95 -1.80 -6.33
CA LEU A 81 2.72 -2.29 -7.69
C LEU A 81 1.98 -3.64 -7.69
N ALA A 82 2.37 -4.57 -6.82
CA ALA A 82 1.72 -5.87 -6.70
C ALA A 82 0.25 -5.73 -6.26
N MET A 83 -0.02 -4.80 -5.35
CA MET A 83 -1.36 -4.46 -4.92
C MET A 83 -2.20 -3.91 -6.07
N ALA A 84 -1.70 -2.90 -6.78
CA ALA A 84 -2.38 -2.30 -7.92
C ALA A 84 -2.67 -3.35 -9.02
N TRP A 85 -1.71 -4.24 -9.29
CA TRP A 85 -1.92 -5.32 -10.24
C TRP A 85 -3.05 -6.26 -9.80
N SER A 86 -3.04 -6.68 -8.54
CA SER A 86 -4.05 -7.61 -8.02
C SER A 86 -5.47 -7.01 -8.03
N THR A 87 -5.63 -5.73 -7.69
CA THR A 87 -6.93 -5.05 -7.74
C THR A 87 -7.43 -4.86 -9.17
N VAL A 88 -6.54 -4.50 -10.11
CA VAL A 88 -6.88 -4.39 -11.55
C VAL A 88 -7.27 -5.75 -12.13
N THR A 89 -6.59 -6.83 -11.74
CA THR A 89 -6.97 -8.17 -12.24
C THR A 89 -8.38 -8.58 -11.81
N LEU A 90 -8.84 -8.19 -10.62
CA LEU A 90 -10.21 -8.44 -10.15
C LEU A 90 -11.27 -7.51 -10.78
N LEU A 91 -10.86 -6.41 -11.40
CA LEU A 91 -11.73 -5.56 -12.21
C LEU A 91 -11.93 -6.16 -13.61
N LEU A 92 -10.85 -6.65 -14.22
CA LEU A 92 -10.84 -7.11 -15.61
C LEU A 92 -11.30 -8.56 -15.78
N LYS A 93 -10.91 -9.47 -14.87
CA LYS A 93 -11.30 -10.89 -14.91
C LYS A 93 -12.58 -11.13 -14.14
#